data_AF-A0A2A6EFB1-F1
#
_entry.id   AF-A0A2A6EFB1-F1
#
_cell.length_a   1.000
_cell.length_b   1.000
_cell.length_c   1.000
_cell.angle_alpha   90.00
_cell.angle_beta   90.00
_cell.angle_gamma   90.00
#
_symmetry.space_group_name_H-M   'P 1'
#
loop_
_entity.id
_entity.type
_entity.pdbx_description
1 polymer ?
#
loop_
_entity_poly.entity_id
_entity_poly.type
_entity_poly.pdbx_seq_one_letter_code
_entity_poly.pdbx_strand_id
1 'polypeptide(L)' 'MNTTNGNTQSVYLDIPRSDWQLLKDLSKKFGWRAQTSEQRLEAFVNSRPQTTELTEEDIMNEVKAIRYSK' A
#
# COMPACT_ATOMS: atom_id res chain seq x y z
N MET A 1 10.34 13.39 -8.80
CA MET A 1 9.72 12.06 -9.01
C MET A 1 8.47 12.27 -9.85
N ASN A 2 8.45 11.81 -11.10
CA ASN A 2 7.30 11.99 -11.97
C ASN A 2 6.18 11.02 -11.55
N THR A 3 5.15 11.53 -10.88
CA THR A 3 3.91 10.80 -10.64
C THR A 3 3.08 10.87 -11.92
N THR A 4 3.30 9.91 -12.82
CA THR A 4 2.38 9.69 -13.93
C THR A 4 1.07 9.19 -13.31
N ASN A 5 0.04 10.06 -13.26
CA ASN A 5 -1.34 9.69 -12.94
C ASN A 5 -1.92 8.80 -14.05
N GLY A 6 -1.35 7.62 -14.24
CA GLY A 6 -1.94 6.55 -15.03
C GLY A 6 -3.03 5.93 -14.17
N ASN A 7 -4.27 5.96 -14.66
CA ASN A 7 -5.45 5.35 -14.04
C ASN A 7 -5.17 3.85 -13.83
N THR A 8 -4.59 3.48 -12.69
CA THR A 8 -4.12 2.12 -12.44
C THR A 8 -5.32 1.28 -12.07
N GLN A 9 -5.96 0.70 -13.08
CA GLN A 9 -7.07 -0.22 -12.89
C GLN A 9 -6.54 -1.52 -12.28
N SER A 10 -6.88 -1.75 -11.02
CA SER A 10 -6.50 -2.96 -10.29
C SER A 10 -7.69 -3.90 -10.21
N VAL A 11 -7.50 -5.17 -10.56
CA VAL A 11 -8.52 -6.21 -10.42
C VAL A 11 -8.11 -7.15 -9.28
N TYR A 12 -9.07 -7.55 -8.45
CA TYR A 12 -8.88 -8.54 -7.40
C TYR A 12 -9.54 -9.83 -7.84
N LEU A 13 -8.77 -10.92 -7.83
CA LEU A 13 -9.20 -12.23 -8.24
C LEU A 13 -8.93 -13.18 -7.07
N ASP A 14 -9.91 -14.04 -6.77
CA ASP A 14 -9.69 -15.16 -5.88
C ASP A 14 -9.25 -16.35 -6.72
N ILE A 15 -7.98 -16.74 -6.61
CA ILE A 15 -7.36 -17.78 -7.43
C ILE A 15 -6.80 -18.85 -6.51
N PRO A 16 -7.04 -20.14 -6.81
CA PRO A 16 -6.41 -21.24 -6.09
C PRO A 16 -4.88 -21.11 -6.07
N ARG A 17 -4.25 -21.47 -4.95
CA ARG A 17 -2.80 -21.40 -4.80
C ARG A 17 -2.03 -22.21 -5.85
N SER A 18 -2.62 -23.29 -6.36
CA SER A 18 -2.06 -24.11 -7.44
C SER A 18 -1.83 -23.31 -8.73
N ASP A 19 -2.70 -22.34 -9.00
CA ASP A 19 -2.77 -21.65 -10.29
C ASP A 19 -2.06 -20.29 -10.25
N TRP A 20 -1.55 -19.90 -9.08
CA TRP A 20 -0.83 -18.64 -8.88
C TRP A 20 0.39 -18.50 -9.80
N GLN A 21 1.14 -19.59 -9.97
CA GLN A 21 2.34 -19.57 -10.82
C GLN A 21 1.98 -19.31 -12.29
N LEU A 22 0.89 -19.94 -12.78
CA LEU A 22 0.38 -19.71 -14.13
C LEU A 22 -0.05 -18.26 -14.32
N LEU A 23 -0.83 -17.70 -13.37
CA LEU A 23 -1.25 -16.30 -13.43
C LEU A 23 -0.04 -15.36 -13.48
N LYS A 24 0.96 -15.59 -12.64
CA LYS A 24 2.17 -14.76 -12.55
C LYS A 24 2.96 -14.77 -13.88
N ASP A 25 3.05 -15.92 -14.53
CA ASP A 25 3.73 -16.04 -15.82
C ASP A 25 2.92 -15.36 -16.94
N LEU A 26 1.60 -15.51 -16.93
CA LEU A 26 0.71 -14.81 -17.88
C LEU A 26 0.76 -13.30 -17.67
N SER A 27 0.61 -12.82 -16.44
CA SER A 27 0.64 -11.38 -16.13
C SER A 27 1.94 -10.76 -16.61
N LYS A 28 3.08 -11.44 -16.39
CA LYS A 28 4.39 -10.98 -16.87
C LYS A 28 4.44 -10.88 -18.40
N LYS A 29 3.89 -11.86 -19.13
CA LYS A 29 3.82 -11.83 -20.60
C LYS A 29 2.97 -10.67 -21.13
N PHE A 30 1.89 -10.34 -20.44
CA PHE A 30 0.99 -9.23 -20.81
C PHE A 30 1.46 -7.85 -20.28
N GLY A 31 2.63 -7.78 -19.63
CA GLY A 31 3.14 -6.53 -19.04
C GLY A 31 2.40 -6.11 -17.77
N TRP A 32 1.61 -6.99 -17.18
CA TRP A 32 0.85 -6.76 -15.96
C TRP A 32 1.65 -7.19 -14.73
N ARG A 33 1.41 -6.50 -13.61
CA ARG A 33 1.97 -6.87 -12.31
C ARG A 33 0.93 -7.64 -11.52
N ALA A 34 1.26 -8.88 -11.16
CA ALA A 34 0.50 -9.68 -10.20
C ALA A 34 1.24 -9.69 -8.86
N GLN A 35 0.49 -9.50 -7.78
CA GLN A 35 0.99 -9.57 -6.41
C GLN A 35 -0.10 -10.16 -5.53
N THR A 36 0.28 -10.97 -4.55
CA THR A 36 -0.67 -11.48 -3.56
C THR A 36 -1.04 -10.38 -2.56
N SER A 37 -2.12 -10.57 -1.83
CA SER A 37 -2.53 -9.64 -0.76
C SER A 37 -1.46 -9.50 0.31
N GLU A 38 -0.77 -10.57 0.65
CA GLU A 38 0.33 -10.59 1.63
C GLU A 38 1.53 -9.78 1.13
N GLN A 39 1.94 -9.97 -0.12
CA GLN A 39 3.04 -9.20 -0.72
C GLN A 39 2.73 -7.71 -0.77
N ARG A 40 1.47 -7.37 -1.07
CA ARG A 40 1.02 -5.98 -1.05
C ARG A 40 1.06 -5.39 0.36
N LEU A 41 0.61 -6.15 1.36
CA LEU A 41 0.63 -5.73 2.76
C LEU A 41 2.07 -5.51 3.24
N GLU A 42 2.97 -6.43 2.92
CA GLU A 42 4.39 -6.31 3.26
C GLU A 42 5.02 -5.07 2.62
N ALA A 43 4.77 -4.82 1.32
CA ALA A 43 5.24 -3.62 0.63
C ALA A 43 4.70 -2.34 1.29
N PHE A 44 3.44 -2.34 1.72
CA PHE A 44 2.84 -1.22 2.44
C PHE A 44 3.51 -0.99 3.80
N VAL A 45 3.72 -2.04 4.60
CA VAL A 45 4.42 -1.95 5.89
C VAL A 45 5.83 -1.39 5.71
N ASN A 46 6.55 -1.87 4.69
CA ASN A 46 7.91 -1.42 4.39
C ASN A 46 7.96 0.02 3.84
N SER A 47 6.90 0.49 3.18
CA SER A 47 6.81 1.87 2.70
C SER A 47 6.55 2.90 3.80
N ARG A 48 6.26 2.46 5.03
CA ARG A 48 5.98 3.37 6.13
C ARG A 48 7.24 4.15 6.51
N PRO A 49 7.12 5.46 6.79
CA PRO A 49 8.21 6.22 7.38
C PRO A 49 8.60 5.56 8.71
N GLN A 50 9.87 5.17 8.86
CA GLN A 50 10.36 4.58 10.11
C GLN A 50 10.71 5.64 11.16
N THR A 51 11.08 6.83 10.70
CA THR A 51 11.34 8.00 11.52
C THR A 51 10.28 9.03 11.21
N THR A 52 9.25 9.08 12.02
CA THR A 52 8.32 10.20 12.02
C THR A 52 8.99 11.31 12.83
N GLU A 53 9.24 12.47 12.22
CA GLU A 53 9.60 13.72 12.94
C GLU A 53 8.37 14.28 13.65
N LEU A 54 7.69 13.43 14.41
CA LEU A 54 6.49 13.76 15.17
C LEU A 54 6.83 13.40 16.61
N THR A 55 7.07 14.42 17.41
CA THR A 55 7.30 14.24 18.84
C THR A 55 5.97 13.90 19.52
N GLU A 56 6.04 13.29 20.69
CA GLU A 56 4.85 13.03 21.50
C GLU A 56 4.10 14.34 21.85
N GLU A 57 4.84 15.46 21.96
CA GLU A 57 4.28 16.78 22.19
C GLU A 57 3.49 17.30 20.99
N ASP A 58 3.98 17.08 19.76
CA ASP A 58 3.25 17.44 18.53
C ASP A 58 1.92 16.70 18.42
N ILE A 59 1.93 15.39 18.71
CA ILE A 59 0.72 14.54 18.72
C ILE A 59 -0.27 15.06 19.78
N MET A 60 0.21 15.33 20.99
CA MET A 60 -0.64 15.78 22.09
C MET A 60 -1.21 17.18 21.84
N ASN A 61 -0.48 18.05 21.17
CA ASN A 61 -0.96 19.38 20.77
C ASN A 61 -2.07 19.28 19.73
N GLU A 62 -1.93 18.41 18.73
CA GLU A 62 -2.98 18.19 17.72
C GLU A 62 -4.24 17.57 18.35
N VAL A 63 -4.08 16.56 19.21
CA VAL A 63 -5.21 15.97 19.97
C VAL A 63 -5.89 17.02 20.83
N LYS A 64 -5.14 17.86 21.56
CA LYS A 64 -5.71 18.93 22.38
C LYS A 64 -6.47 19.96 21.54
N ALA A 65 -5.91 20.36 20.40
CA ALA A 65 -6.53 21.30 19.47
C ALA A 65 -7.84 20.78 18.86
N ILE A 66 -8.02 19.46 18.72
CA ILE A 66 -9.29 18.90 18.26
C ILE A 66 -10.28 18.72 19.41
N ARG A 67 -9.82 18.25 20.58
CA ARG A 67 -10.69 17.80 21.69
C ARG A 67 -11.12 18.91 22.65
N TYR A 68 -10.28 19.92 22.85
CA TYR A 68 -10.45 20.95 23.89
C TYR A 68 -10.56 22.37 23.35
N SER A 69 -10.64 22.57 22.03
CA SER A 69 -10.88 23.89 21.41
C SER A 69 -12.36 24.32 21.44
N LYS A 70 -13.15 23.78 22.38
CA LYS A 70 -14.51 24.22 22.67
C LYS A 70 -14.51 25.14 23.88
#